data_AF-A0AAW2IRW2-F1
#
_entry.id   AF-A0AAW2IRW2-F1
#
_cell.length_a   1.000
_cell.length_b   1.000
_cell.length_c   1.000
_cell.angle_alpha   90.00
_cell.angle_beta   90.00
_cell.angle_gamma   90.00
#
_symmetry.space_group_name_H-M   'P 1'
#
loop_
_entity.id
_entity.type
_entity.pdbx_description
1 polymer ?
#
loop_
_entity_poly.entity_id
_entity_poly.type
_entity_poly.pdbx_seq_one_letter_code
_entity_poly.pdbx_strand_id
1 'polypeptide(L)'
;MGKHVEAHDEVEASKKQHYTEKDKSAKEPQISSDGLIPVDQLKEFIEGTIRSKIEGSSRPSLTYSKPYTPRIDSLKMLMGYQPPKFQQFDGKGNPKQHVVHFVETCNNVRTYGDHLVKQFV
;
A
#
# COMPACT_ATOMS: atom_id res chain seq x y z
N MET A 1 85.50 -3.80 -27.59
CA MET A 1 85.11 -5.17 -27.99
C MET A 1 83.58 -5.25 -27.95
N GLY A 2 82.93 -5.61 -29.06
CA GLY A 2 81.48 -5.95 -29.17
C GLY A 2 80.51 -4.75 -29.14
N LYS A 3 79.81 -4.34 -30.21
CA LYS A 3 78.79 -4.97 -31.09
C LYS A 3 77.35 -4.91 -30.52
N HIS A 4 76.45 -4.43 -31.39
CA HIS A 4 75.04 -4.89 -31.60
C HIS A 4 74.03 -4.62 -30.45
N VAL A 5 72.72 -4.45 -30.63
CA VAL A 5 71.79 -4.21 -31.75
C VAL A 5 70.38 -4.06 -31.14
N GLU A 6 69.51 -3.30 -31.79
CA GLU A 6 68.10 -3.61 -32.10
C GLU A 6 67.26 -4.34 -31.04
N ALA A 7 66.13 -3.74 -30.64
CA ALA A 7 64.83 -4.10 -31.19
C ALA A 7 63.74 -3.26 -30.51
N HIS A 8 62.88 -2.72 -31.37
CA HIS A 8 61.59 -2.16 -31.03
C HIS A 8 60.65 -3.29 -30.59
N ASP A 9 59.83 -3.02 -29.58
CA ASP A 9 58.47 -3.58 -29.53
C ASP A 9 57.50 -2.40 -29.38
N GLU A 10 56.77 -2.21 -30.47
CA GLU A 10 55.54 -1.47 -30.69
C GLU A 10 54.44 -2.27 -29.93
N VAL A 11 53.38 -1.79 -29.29
CA VAL A 11 52.27 -0.89 -29.59
C VAL A 11 51.41 -0.98 -28.29
N GLU A 12 50.50 -0.12 -27.85
CA GLU A 12 49.72 0.93 -28.48
C GLU A 12 49.02 1.75 -27.37
N ALA A 13 48.78 3.02 -27.70
CA ALA A 13 47.63 3.87 -27.32
C ALA A 13 47.29 4.06 -25.83
N SER A 14 47.67 5.23 -25.28
CA SER A 14 46.85 6.47 -25.25
C SER A 14 45.73 6.41 -24.21
N LYS A 15 45.68 7.30 -23.20
CA LYS A 15 45.49 8.74 -23.38
C LYS A 15 45.72 9.49 -22.05
N LYS A 16 46.41 10.63 -22.16
CA LYS A 16 46.51 11.76 -21.22
C LYS A 16 45.16 12.00 -20.49
N GLN A 17 45.13 12.47 -19.24
CA GLN A 17 45.53 13.83 -18.87
C GLN A 17 45.74 13.97 -17.36
N HIS A 18 46.86 14.62 -17.05
CA HIS A 18 47.20 15.28 -15.80
C HIS A 18 46.41 16.60 -15.71
N TYR A 19 45.68 16.83 -14.62
CA TYR A 19 45.54 18.16 -14.02
C TYR A 19 45.37 18.01 -12.51
N THR A 20 46.39 18.42 -11.78
CA THR A 20 46.33 18.78 -10.37
C THR A 20 45.78 20.20 -10.27
N GLU A 21 44.77 20.43 -9.42
CA GLU A 21 44.82 21.55 -8.48
C GLU A 21 43.81 21.40 -7.34
N LYS A 22 44.21 21.93 -6.19
CA LYS A 22 43.59 21.84 -4.86
C LYS A 22 42.50 22.88 -4.72
N ASP A 23 41.41 22.54 -4.03
CA ASP A 23 40.71 23.42 -3.08
C ASP A 23 39.94 22.54 -2.08
N LYS A 24 40.50 22.30 -0.88
CA LYS A 24 40.30 23.06 0.37
C LYS A 24 38.86 23.08 0.91
N SER A 25 38.63 22.08 1.77
CA SER A 25 37.93 22.17 3.07
C SER A 25 36.48 22.68 3.06
N ALA A 26 35.54 21.76 2.83
CA ALA A 26 34.24 21.86 3.47
C ALA A 26 34.39 21.37 4.92
N LYS A 27 34.43 22.30 5.87
CA LYS A 27 34.36 21.98 7.30
C LYS A 27 32.94 21.54 7.62
N GLU A 28 32.84 20.25 7.90
CA GLU A 28 31.84 19.60 8.74
C GLU A 28 31.28 20.52 9.84
N PRO A 29 29.95 20.62 10.01
CA PRO A 29 29.39 21.21 11.21
C PRO A 29 29.75 20.30 12.40
N GLN A 30 30.74 20.74 13.17
CA GLN A 30 31.08 20.14 14.46
C GLN A 30 29.91 20.38 15.42
N ILE A 31 29.01 19.40 15.50
CA ILE A 31 27.92 19.39 16.48
C ILE A 31 28.44 18.63 17.70
N SER A 32 28.69 19.36 18.80
CA SER A 32 28.91 18.76 20.11
C SER A 32 27.71 17.89 20.48
N SER A 33 27.92 16.58 20.67
CA SER A 33 26.85 15.57 20.72
C SER A 33 26.21 15.38 22.09
N ASP A 34 26.35 16.34 23.01
CA ASP A 34 25.80 16.21 24.36
C ASP A 34 24.29 16.53 24.31
N GLY A 35 23.50 15.52 23.91
CA GLY A 35 22.03 15.57 23.90
C GLY A 35 21.33 15.49 22.54
N LEU A 36 22.06 15.33 21.43
CA LEU A 36 21.46 15.19 20.09
C LEU A 36 21.48 13.73 19.64
N ILE A 37 20.30 13.20 19.32
CA ILE A 37 20.15 11.84 18.79
C ILE A 37 20.41 11.89 17.27
N PRO A 38 21.36 11.11 16.73
CA PRO A 38 21.56 10.97 15.30
C PRO A 38 20.27 10.52 14.59
N VAL A 39 20.00 11.10 13.42
CA VAL A 39 18.76 10.82 12.65
C VAL A 39 18.63 9.33 12.31
N ASP A 40 19.74 8.66 12.00
CA ASP A 40 19.75 7.23 11.69
C ASP A 40 19.34 6.38 12.89
N GLN A 41 19.80 6.73 14.09
CA GLN A 41 19.45 6.05 15.34
C GLN A 41 17.97 6.24 15.69
N LEU A 42 17.43 7.44 15.45
CA LEU A 42 16.00 7.71 15.62
C LEU A 42 15.15 6.89 14.63
N LYS A 43 15.58 6.82 13.37
CA LYS A 43 14.90 6.03 12.34
C LYS A 43 14.84 4.56 12.74
N GLU A 44 15.97 3.98 13.16
CA GLU A 44 16.03 2.58 13.60
C GLU A 44 15.14 2.32 14.81
N PHE A 45 15.13 3.23 15.79
CA PHE A 45 14.28 3.11 16.98
C PHE A 45 12.78 3.12 16.63
N ILE A 46 12.35 4.04 15.76
CA ILE A 46 10.96 4.11 15.30
C ILE A 46 10.59 2.83 14.53
N GLU A 47 11.46 2.39 13.62
CA GLU A 47 11.24 1.21 12.78
C GLU A 47 11.17 -0.08 13.62
N GLY A 48 12.08 -0.22 14.60
CA GLY A 48 12.08 -1.33 15.56
C GLY A 48 10.86 -1.33 16.47
N THR A 49 10.44 -0.15 16.95
CA THR A 49 9.24 0.00 17.79
C THR A 49 7.99 -0.40 17.01
N ILE A 50 7.83 0.04 15.76
CA ILE A 50 6.69 -0.33 14.91
C ILE A 50 6.69 -1.83 14.62
N ARG A 51 7.83 -2.41 14.21
CA ARG A 51 7.95 -3.86 13.97
C ARG A 51 7.60 -4.67 15.22
N SER A 52 8.13 -4.30 16.38
CA SER A 52 7.84 -5.00 17.64
C SER A 52 6.37 -4.96 18.03
N LYS A 53 5.65 -3.85 17.74
CA LYS A 53 4.22 -3.74 17.97
C LYS A 53 3.40 -4.56 16.99
N ILE A 54 3.87 -4.73 15.76
CA ILE A 54 3.19 -5.55 14.74
C ILE A 54 3.41 -7.04 15.00
N GLU A 55 4.62 -7.44 15.39
CA GLU A 55 5.01 -8.84 15.58
C GLU A 55 4.67 -9.37 16.99
N GLY A 56 4.67 -8.49 18.00
CA GLY A 56 4.26 -8.79 19.37
C GLY A 56 2.77 -8.58 19.66
N SER A 57 2.06 -7.76 18.86
CA SER A 57 0.60 -7.86 18.85
C SER A 57 0.26 -9.00 17.90
N SER A 58 -0.30 -10.08 18.43
CA SER A 58 -1.28 -10.83 17.64
C SER A 58 -2.30 -9.79 17.24
N ARG A 59 -2.16 -9.20 16.04
CA ARG A 59 -3.21 -8.38 15.49
C ARG A 59 -4.41 -9.28 15.62
N PRO A 60 -5.48 -8.89 16.34
CA PRO A 60 -6.70 -9.63 16.20
C PRO A 60 -6.91 -9.64 14.70
N SER A 61 -6.91 -10.83 14.09
CA SER A 61 -7.49 -10.94 12.78
C SER A 61 -8.88 -10.37 13.04
N LEU A 62 -9.13 -9.14 12.62
CA LEU A 62 -10.48 -8.63 12.53
C LEU A 62 -11.06 -9.48 11.42
N THR A 63 -11.41 -10.72 11.76
CA THR A 63 -12.31 -11.53 11.00
C THR A 63 -13.55 -10.68 11.01
N TYR A 64 -13.81 -10.08 9.85
CA TYR A 64 -14.95 -9.22 9.65
C TYR A 64 -16.18 -9.99 10.11
N SER A 65 -16.71 -9.60 11.27
CA SER A 65 -17.89 -10.22 11.81
C SER A 65 -19.06 -9.61 11.05
N LYS A 66 -19.78 -10.47 10.32
CA LYS A 66 -20.95 -10.05 9.56
C LYS A 66 -21.92 -9.33 10.52
N PRO A 67 -22.52 -8.19 10.14
CA PRO A 67 -23.41 -7.41 11.01
C PRO A 67 -24.78 -8.07 11.23
N TYR A 68 -24.92 -9.35 10.88
CA TYR A 68 -26.14 -10.13 10.96
C TYR A 68 -25.85 -11.53 11.51
N THR A 69 -26.89 -12.18 12.02
CA THR A 69 -26.73 -13.51 12.63
C THR A 69 -26.45 -14.58 11.56
N PRO A 70 -25.77 -15.69 11.93
CA PRO A 70 -25.55 -16.82 11.01
C PRO A 70 -26.83 -17.42 10.43
N ARG A 71 -27.99 -17.19 11.08
CA ARG A 71 -29.31 -17.61 10.58
C ARG A 71 -29.61 -17.03 9.19
N ILE A 72 -29.13 -15.83 8.87
CA ILE A 72 -29.25 -15.25 7.53
C ILE A 72 -28.53 -16.12 6.49
N ASP A 73 -27.31 -16.58 6.79
CA ASP A 73 -26.56 -17.45 5.89
C ASP A 73 -27.30 -18.78 5.63
N SER A 74 -27.98 -19.31 6.64
CA SER A 74 -28.78 -20.55 6.55
C SER A 74 -30.13 -20.40 5.84
N LEU A 75 -30.65 -19.18 5.62
CA LEU A 75 -31.93 -18.99 4.92
C LEU A 75 -31.82 -19.38 3.45
N LYS A 76 -32.81 -20.14 2.97
CA LYS A 76 -32.94 -20.47 1.54
C LYS A 76 -33.56 -19.30 0.80
N MET A 77 -32.97 -18.93 -0.34
CA MET A 77 -33.60 -17.98 -1.25
C MET A 77 -34.92 -18.54 -1.78
N LEU A 78 -35.93 -17.68 -1.90
CA LEU A 78 -37.21 -18.07 -2.50
C LEU A 78 -36.98 -18.56 -3.94
N MET A 79 -37.70 -19.61 -4.31
CA MET A 79 -37.65 -20.13 -5.68
C MET A 79 -38.15 -19.06 -6.65
N GLY A 80 -37.37 -18.81 -7.71
CA GLY A 80 -37.65 -17.74 -8.66
C GLY A 80 -37.16 -16.36 -8.21
N TYR A 81 -36.32 -16.27 -7.15
CA TYR A 81 -35.68 -15.02 -6.79
C TYR A 81 -34.86 -14.48 -7.97
N GLN A 82 -35.15 -13.23 -8.31
CA GLN A 82 -34.33 -12.45 -9.22
C GLN A 82 -33.66 -11.33 -8.41
N PRO A 83 -32.32 -11.22 -8.46
CA PRO A 83 -31.62 -10.11 -7.83
C PRO A 83 -32.22 -8.76 -8.26
N PRO A 84 -32.55 -7.86 -7.32
CA PRO A 84 -32.97 -6.50 -7.60
C PRO A 84 -31.97 -5.81 -8.54
N LYS A 85 -32.49 -5.28 -9.66
CA LYS A 85 -31.69 -4.48 -10.58
C LYS A 85 -31.85 -3.02 -10.20
N PHE A 86 -30.88 -2.49 -9.48
CA PHE A 86 -30.86 -1.07 -9.16
C PHE A 86 -30.13 -0.29 -10.25
N GLN A 87 -30.74 0.77 -10.72
CA GLN A 87 -29.99 1.81 -11.43
C GLN A 87 -29.10 2.53 -10.42
N GLN A 88 -27.83 2.71 -10.76
CA GLN A 88 -26.91 3.51 -9.94
C GLN A 88 -27.48 4.92 -9.77
N PHE A 89 -27.55 5.37 -8.52
CA PHE A 89 -27.89 6.76 -8.25
C PHE A 89 -26.71 7.64 -8.67
N ASP A 90 -26.93 8.44 -9.71
CA ASP A 90 -25.92 9.34 -10.30
C ASP A 90 -25.91 10.73 -9.64
N GLY A 91 -26.73 10.93 -8.60
CA GLY A 91 -26.91 12.22 -7.94
C GLY A 91 -27.76 13.22 -8.74
N LYS A 92 -28.25 12.83 -9.92
CA LYS A 92 -29.08 13.65 -10.80
C LYS A 92 -30.54 13.22 -10.66
N GLY A 93 -31.46 14.17 -10.83
CA GLY A 93 -32.90 13.90 -10.72
C GLY A 93 -33.40 13.92 -9.27
N ASN A 94 -34.58 13.35 -9.03
CA ASN A 94 -35.27 13.44 -7.74
C ASN A 94 -34.87 12.27 -6.82
N PRO A 95 -34.18 12.52 -5.69
CA PRO A 95 -33.81 11.48 -4.74
C PRO A 95 -35.02 10.71 -4.19
N LYS A 96 -36.19 11.37 -4.07
CA LYS A 96 -37.42 10.71 -3.59
C LYS A 96 -37.88 9.60 -4.53
N GLN A 97 -37.72 9.78 -5.85
CA GLN A 97 -38.09 8.74 -6.82
C GLN A 97 -37.16 7.53 -6.73
N HIS A 98 -35.86 7.76 -6.51
CA HIS A 98 -34.91 6.66 -6.27
C HIS A 98 -35.25 5.88 -5.00
N VAL A 99 -35.61 6.57 -3.92
CA VAL A 99 -36.05 5.92 -2.67
C VAL A 99 -37.34 5.12 -2.90
N VAL A 100 -38.33 5.68 -3.61
CA VAL A 100 -39.57 4.97 -3.93
C VAL A 100 -39.28 3.72 -4.76
N HIS A 101 -38.45 3.82 -5.80
CA HIS A 101 -38.08 2.68 -6.64
C HIS A 101 -37.31 1.61 -5.87
N PHE A 102 -36.42 2.01 -4.96
CA PHE A 102 -35.73 1.10 -4.05
C PHE A 102 -36.72 0.33 -3.18
N VAL A 103 -37.63 1.04 -2.51
CA VAL A 103 -38.64 0.43 -1.62
C VAL A 103 -39.54 -0.52 -2.42
N GLU A 104 -40.04 -0.09 -3.59
CA GLU A 104 -40.88 -0.92 -4.47
C GLU A 104 -40.16 -2.21 -4.90
N THR A 105 -38.90 -2.11 -5.33
CA THR A 105 -38.12 -3.26 -5.78
C THR A 105 -37.87 -4.24 -4.64
N CYS A 106 -37.55 -3.76 -3.44
CA CYS A 106 -37.29 -4.57 -2.26
C CYS A 106 -38.56 -5.21 -1.67
N ASN A 107 -39.70 -4.53 -1.77
CA ASN A 107 -40.97 -4.93 -1.16
C ASN A 107 -41.71 -6.02 -1.99
N ASN A 108 -41.19 -6.41 -3.14
CA ASN A 108 -41.66 -7.59 -3.87
C ASN A 108 -41.48 -8.88 -3.06
N VAL A 109 -40.51 -8.89 -2.15
CA VAL A 109 -40.30 -9.98 -1.20
C VAL A 109 -41.08 -9.63 0.07
N ARG A 110 -42.39 -9.86 0.02
CA ARG A 110 -43.39 -9.60 1.08
C ARG A 110 -43.18 -10.48 2.34
N THR A 111 -41.95 -10.89 2.62
CA THR A 111 -41.59 -11.84 3.67
C THR A 111 -40.56 -11.22 4.62
N TYR A 112 -40.84 -11.39 5.91
CA TYR A 112 -40.05 -11.11 7.12
C TYR A 112 -38.59 -10.64 6.92
N GLY A 113 -38.19 -9.62 7.71
CA GLY A 113 -36.93 -8.86 7.58
C GLY A 113 -35.65 -9.66 7.36
N ASP A 114 -35.55 -10.91 7.82
CA ASP A 114 -34.38 -11.75 7.53
C ASP A 114 -34.24 -12.11 6.05
N HIS A 115 -35.35 -12.36 5.35
CA HIS A 115 -35.34 -12.61 3.90
C HIS A 115 -35.01 -11.35 3.13
N LEU A 116 -35.34 -10.17 3.67
CA LEU A 116 -34.89 -8.90 3.10
C LEU A 116 -33.38 -8.77 3.22
N VAL A 117 -32.81 -8.99 4.42
CA VAL A 117 -31.34 -8.95 4.61
C VAL A 117 -30.65 -9.97 3.71
N LYS A 118 -31.21 -11.17 3.57
CA LYS A 118 -30.66 -12.24 2.72
C LYS A 118 -30.60 -11.88 1.23
N GLN A 119 -31.37 -10.90 0.75
CA GLN A 119 -31.27 -10.44 -0.65
C GLN A 119 -29.97 -9.68 -0.94
N PHE A 120 -29.31 -9.15 0.09
CA PHE A 120 -28.13 -8.27 -0.03
C PHE A 120 -26.83 -8.91 0.47
N VAL A 121 -26.85 -10.20 0.84
CA VAL A 121 -25.71 -10.99 1.35
C VAL A 121 -25.23 -11.95 0.29
#